data_AF-A0A7Z9GAZ2-F1
#
_entry.id   AF-A0A7Z9GAZ2-F1
#
_cell.length_a   1.000
_cell.length_b   1.000
_cell.length_c   1.000
_cell.angle_alpha   90.00
_cell.angle_beta   90.00
_cell.angle_gamma   90.00
#
_symmetry.space_group_name_H-M   'P 1'
#
loop_
_entity.id
_entity.type
_entity.pdbx_description
1 polymer ?
#
loop_
_entity_poly.entity_id
_entity_poly.type
_entity_poly.pdbx_seq_one_letter_code
_entity_poly.pdbx_strand_id
1 'polypeptide(L)'
;MLNLLTPTDLHPDAAVAIASGMHRMANVDKEFDAKERAVIAAFLKELNVSEVPDTVNLHHLNDPASQDLFLQSLAVVALSDGSIKKEEVALLQSYIDAMGADTTAQAEIRKVARRMLAHFKGIFMFRTQAEMVGRSLGLSDEDIAEVLAG
;
A
#
# COMPACT_ATOMS: atom_id res chain seq x y z
N MET A 1 5.42 -20.71 -2.22
CA MET A 1 6.14 -19.50 -2.64
C MET A 1 5.15 -18.36 -2.70
N LEU A 2 5.28 -17.36 -1.82
CA LEU A 2 4.51 -16.13 -1.90
C LEU A 2 5.03 -15.32 -3.09
N ASN A 3 4.24 -15.26 -4.17
CA ASN A 3 4.49 -14.32 -5.25
C ASN A 3 3.95 -12.97 -4.76
N LEU A 4 4.80 -12.21 -4.06
CA LEU A 4 4.44 -10.90 -3.49
C LEU A 4 3.97 -9.92 -4.57
N LEU A 5 4.41 -10.14 -5.81
CA LEU A 5 3.94 -9.51 -7.04
C LEU A 5 4.09 -10.59 -8.12
N THR A 6 3.05 -10.87 -8.90
CA THR A 6 3.30 -11.51 -10.20
C THR A 6 4.19 -10.54 -10.97
N PRO A 7 5.21 -11.00 -11.73
CA PRO A 7 5.99 -10.10 -12.56
C PRO A 7 5.04 -9.39 -13.53
N THR A 8 4.72 -8.14 -13.22
CA THR A 8 3.94 -7.27 -14.07
C THR A 8 4.95 -6.40 -14.81
N ASP A 9 4.96 -6.50 -16.13
CA ASP A 9 5.75 -5.59 -16.96
C ASP A 9 5.09 -4.21 -16.88
N LEU A 10 5.60 -3.39 -15.97
CA LEU A 10 5.01 -2.10 -15.64
C LEU A 10 5.62 -1.05 -16.56
N HIS A 11 4.78 -0.35 -17.32
CA HIS A 11 5.24 0.77 -18.14
C HIS A 11 5.92 1.83 -17.25
N PRO A 12 7.06 2.43 -17.67
CA PRO A 12 7.76 3.42 -16.87
C PRO A 12 6.86 4.54 -16.34
N ASP A 13 5.97 5.08 -17.17
CA ASP A 13 5.03 6.14 -16.75
C ASP A 13 4.06 5.70 -15.63
N ALA A 14 3.63 4.43 -15.63
CA ALA A 14 2.80 3.89 -14.57
C ALA A 14 3.60 3.76 -13.27
N ALA A 15 4.87 3.38 -13.37
CA ALA A 15 5.78 3.34 -12.22
C ALA A 15 6.02 4.74 -11.63
N VAL A 16 6.16 5.77 -12.48
CA VAL A 16 6.24 7.16 -12.03
C VAL A 16 4.95 7.60 -11.33
N ALA A 17 3.78 7.24 -11.86
CA ALA A 17 2.50 7.53 -11.22
C ALA A 17 2.41 6.89 -9.82
N ILE A 18 2.83 5.63 -9.70
CA ILE A 18 2.90 4.90 -8.42
C ILE A 18 3.84 5.59 -7.43
N ALA A 19 5.07 5.88 -7.83
CA ALA A 19 6.03 6.57 -6.97
C ALA A 19 5.52 7.95 -6.51
N SER A 20 4.84 8.69 -7.41
CA SER A 20 4.21 9.98 -7.10
C SER A 20 3.05 9.82 -6.10
N GLY A 21 2.22 8.80 -6.26
CA GLY A 21 1.14 8.49 -5.33
C GLY A 21 1.65 8.10 -3.96
N MET A 22 2.69 7.26 -3.88
CA MET A 22 3.37 6.89 -2.64
C MET A 22 3.95 8.12 -1.94
N HIS A 23 4.61 9.00 -2.69
CA HIS A 23 5.13 10.27 -2.15
C HIS A 23 4.02 11.17 -1.59
N ARG A 24 2.91 11.29 -2.31
CA ARG A 24 1.76 12.07 -1.80
C ARG A 24 1.16 11.45 -0.55
N MET A 25 1.03 10.12 -0.50
CA MET A 25 0.54 9.40 0.67
C MET A 25 1.40 9.67 1.90
N ALA A 26 2.71 9.50 1.77
CA ALA A 26 3.65 9.72 2.87
C ALA A 26 3.77 11.21 3.33
N ASN A 27 3.22 12.15 2.55
CA ASN A 27 3.20 13.58 2.90
C ASN A 27 1.82 14.09 3.36
N VAL A 28 0.81 13.22 3.47
CA VAL A 28 -0.57 13.62 3.81
C VAL A 28 -0.63 14.40 5.12
N ASP A 29 0.12 13.97 6.13
CA ASP A 29 0.14 14.53 7.48
C ASP A 29 1.37 15.42 7.75
N LYS A 30 2.24 15.62 6.75
CA LYS A 30 3.52 16.33 6.84
C LYS A 30 4.53 15.70 7.83
N GLU A 31 4.31 14.47 8.27
CA GLU A 31 5.23 13.70 9.11
C GLU A 31 6.11 12.75 8.30
N PHE A 32 6.34 13.08 7.02
CA PHE A 32 7.16 12.28 6.13
C PHE A 32 8.55 12.04 6.75
N ASP A 33 8.86 10.80 7.11
CA ASP A 33 10.10 10.50 7.82
C ASP A 33 11.29 10.34 6.84
N ALA A 34 12.53 10.30 7.37
CA ALA A 34 13.72 10.21 6.52
C ALA A 34 13.88 8.84 5.83
N LYS A 35 13.32 7.77 6.39
CA LYS A 35 13.39 6.41 5.85
C LYS A 35 12.40 6.23 4.70
N GLU A 36 11.17 6.70 4.85
CA GLU A 36 10.16 6.67 3.79
C GLU A 36 10.61 7.48 2.58
N ARG A 37 11.21 8.66 2.82
CA ARG A 37 11.92 9.44 1.79
C ARG A 37 12.96 8.62 1.05
N ALA A 38 13.81 7.90 1.79
CA ALA A 38 14.90 7.13 1.20
C ALA A 38 14.37 5.98 0.32
N VAL A 39 13.29 5.32 0.74
CA VAL A 39 12.64 4.26 -0.04
C VAL A 39 12.07 4.82 -1.34
N ILE A 40 11.29 5.90 -1.29
CA ILE A 40 10.73 6.51 -2.49
C ILE A 40 11.83 7.03 -3.41
N ALA A 41 12.88 7.66 -2.86
CA ALA A 41 14.02 8.13 -3.64
C ALA A 41 14.76 6.98 -4.35
N ALA A 42 14.88 5.81 -3.72
CA ALA A 42 15.46 4.64 -4.36
C ALA A 42 14.63 4.18 -5.56
N PHE A 43 13.30 4.13 -5.43
CA PHE A 43 12.40 3.80 -6.54
C PHE A 43 12.55 4.79 -7.71
N LEU A 44 12.57 6.10 -7.44
CA LEU A 44 12.73 7.12 -8.50
C LEU A 44 14.05 7.01 -9.23
N LYS A 45 15.13 6.71 -8.49
CA LYS A 45 16.46 6.53 -9.07
C LYS A 45 16.48 5.36 -10.05
N GLU A 46 15.81 4.25 -9.72
CA GLU A 46 15.66 3.11 -10.63
C GLU A 46 14.85 3.46 -11.88
N LEU A 47 13.88 4.39 -11.75
CA LEU A 47 13.07 4.89 -12.86
C LEU A 47 13.74 6.00 -13.68
N ASN A 48 14.97 6.39 -13.36
CA ASN A 48 15.68 7.53 -13.95
C ASN A 48 14.88 8.86 -13.87
N VAL A 49 14.09 9.03 -12.81
CA VAL A 49 13.33 10.25 -12.55
C VAL A 49 14.10 11.10 -11.53
N SER A 50 14.40 12.35 -11.90
CA SER A 50 15.20 13.25 -11.07
C SER A 50 14.41 13.86 -9.91
N GLU A 51 13.11 14.07 -10.08
CA GLU A 51 12.22 14.68 -9.08
C GLU A 51 10.83 14.03 -9.14
N VAL A 52 10.19 13.85 -7.98
CA VAL A 52 8.80 13.34 -7.94
C VAL A 52 7.86 14.40 -8.52
N PRO A 53 7.03 14.05 -9.51
CA PRO A 53 5.94 14.93 -9.93
C PRO A 53 5.01 15.29 -8.76
N ASP A 54 4.68 16.58 -8.63
CA ASP A 54 3.71 17.06 -7.62
C ASP A 54 2.29 16.50 -7.84
N THR A 55 2.01 16.01 -9.06
CA THR A 55 0.71 15.48 -9.45
C THR A 55 0.83 14.04 -9.93
N VAL A 56 -0.17 13.23 -9.57
CA VAL A 56 -0.27 11.85 -10.04
C VAL A 56 -1.04 11.84 -11.35
N ASN A 57 -0.40 11.41 -12.43
CA ASN A 57 -1.08 11.25 -13.71
C ASN A 57 -1.74 9.86 -13.81
N LEU A 58 -3.03 9.82 -13.48
CA LEU A 58 -3.83 8.59 -13.49
C LEU A 58 -4.06 8.01 -14.90
N HIS A 59 -3.81 8.77 -15.98
CA HIS A 59 -3.95 8.26 -17.35
C HIS A 59 -3.00 7.10 -17.66
N HIS A 60 -1.90 6.98 -16.91
CA HIS A 60 -0.96 5.87 -17.04
C HIS A 60 -1.37 4.62 -16.24
N LEU A 61 -2.48 4.69 -15.49
CA LEU A 61 -3.06 3.59 -14.72
C LEU A 61 -4.37 3.14 -15.40
N ASN A 62 -4.29 2.77 -16.67
CA ASN A 62 -5.44 2.54 -17.54
C ASN A 62 -5.90 1.08 -17.62
N ASP A 63 -5.18 0.17 -16.98
CA ASP A 63 -5.52 -1.24 -16.90
C ASP A 63 -5.74 -1.67 -15.44
N PRO A 64 -6.56 -2.69 -15.18
CA PRO A 64 -6.86 -3.12 -13.82
C PRO A 64 -5.63 -3.53 -13.01
N ALA A 65 -4.58 -4.07 -13.63
CA ALA A 65 -3.41 -4.56 -12.90
C ALA A 65 -2.53 -3.39 -12.40
N SER A 66 -2.35 -2.35 -13.23
CA SER A 66 -1.63 -1.13 -12.79
C SER A 66 -2.41 -0.35 -11.74
N GLN A 67 -3.74 -0.29 -11.84
CA GLN A 67 -4.60 0.31 -10.81
C GLN A 67 -4.51 -0.46 -9.49
N ASP A 68 -4.61 -1.79 -9.52
CA ASP A 68 -4.49 -2.62 -8.33
C ASP A 68 -3.11 -2.46 -7.66
N LEU A 69 -2.04 -2.42 -8.46
CA LEU A 69 -0.69 -2.20 -7.96
C LEU A 69 -0.57 -0.83 -7.31
N PHE A 70 -1.08 0.23 -7.95
CA PHE A 70 -1.09 1.57 -7.41
C PHE A 70 -1.81 1.63 -6.05
N LEU A 71 -3.05 1.16 -5.98
CA LEU A 71 -3.84 1.20 -4.74
C LEU A 71 -3.17 0.40 -3.61
N GLN A 72 -2.60 -0.76 -3.91
CA GLN A 72 -1.89 -1.58 -2.92
C GLN A 72 -0.59 -0.93 -2.47
N SER A 73 0.17 -0.31 -3.37
CA SER A 73 1.37 0.46 -3.01
C SER A 73 1.05 1.60 -2.05
N LEU A 74 -0.06 2.32 -2.29
CA LEU A 74 -0.51 3.38 -1.40
C LEU A 74 -0.95 2.84 -0.03
N ALA A 75 -1.67 1.72 -0.01
CA ALA A 75 -2.08 1.06 1.23
C ALA A 75 -0.87 0.52 2.04
N VAL A 76 0.19 0.04 1.37
CA VAL A 76 1.45 -0.33 2.05
C VAL A 76 2.08 0.88 2.74
N VAL A 77 2.11 2.04 2.06
CA VAL A 77 2.63 3.29 2.65
C VAL A 77 1.76 3.71 3.84
N ALA A 78 0.44 3.73 3.71
CA ALA A 78 -0.43 4.10 4.84
C ALA A 78 -0.34 3.15 6.06
N LEU A 79 0.16 1.92 5.87
CA LEU A 79 0.35 0.94 6.94
C LEU A 79 1.77 0.96 7.55
N SER A 80 2.72 1.70 6.98
CA SER A 80 4.14 1.70 7.40
C SER A 80 4.31 2.12 8.86
N ASP A 81 3.58 3.15 9.27
CA ASP A 81 3.65 3.75 10.61
C ASP A 81 2.77 3.02 11.64
N GLY A 82 2.09 1.95 11.24
CA GLY A 82 1.34 1.07 12.13
C GLY A 82 0.00 1.64 12.63
N SER A 83 -0.42 2.81 12.13
CA SER A 83 -1.76 3.34 12.33
C SER A 83 -2.20 4.17 11.12
N ILE A 84 -3.37 3.86 10.57
CA ILE A 84 -3.89 4.59 9.42
C ILE A 84 -4.67 5.82 9.88
N LYS A 85 -4.34 6.97 9.29
CA LYS A 85 -4.97 8.27 9.55
C LYS A 85 -6.16 8.48 8.62
N LYS A 86 -7.11 9.33 9.03
CA LYS A 86 -8.35 9.57 8.24
C LYS A 86 -8.05 10.21 6.90
N GLU A 87 -7.02 11.04 6.86
CA GLU A 87 -6.57 11.79 5.71
C GLU A 87 -5.96 10.87 4.65
N GLU A 88 -5.25 9.81 5.06
CA GLU A 88 -4.69 8.78 4.17
C GLU A 88 -5.79 7.95 3.53
N VAL A 89 -6.79 7.56 4.32
CA VAL A 89 -8.01 6.89 3.83
C VAL A 89 -8.73 7.76 2.81
N ALA A 90 -8.90 9.06 3.10
CA ALA A 90 -9.55 10.00 2.21
C ALA A 90 -8.76 10.19 0.90
N LEU A 91 -7.43 10.26 0.98
CA LEU A 91 -6.57 10.34 -0.21
C LEU A 91 -6.69 9.07 -1.06
N LEU A 92 -6.60 7.88 -0.45
CA LEU A 92 -6.76 6.62 -1.16
C LEU A 92 -8.13 6.53 -1.84
N GLN A 93 -9.20 6.90 -1.12
CA GLN A 93 -10.55 6.92 -1.66
C GLN A 93 -10.66 7.89 -2.85
N SER A 94 -10.02 9.05 -2.79
CA SER A 94 -10.05 10.02 -3.90
C SER A 94 -9.43 9.45 -5.18
N TYR A 95 -8.40 8.60 -5.08
CA TYR A 95 -7.82 7.94 -6.24
C TYR A 95 -8.70 6.81 -6.78
N ILE A 96 -9.34 6.04 -5.90
CA ILE A 96 -10.31 5.02 -6.28
C ILE A 96 -11.44 5.65 -7.09
N ASP A 97 -12.01 6.74 -6.58
CA ASP A 97 -13.11 7.47 -7.24
C ASP A 97 -12.66 8.05 -8.58
N ALA A 98 -11.45 8.64 -8.64
CA ALA A 98 -10.91 9.25 -9.85
C ALA A 98 -10.58 8.22 -10.96
N MET A 99 -10.20 7.00 -10.58
CA MET A 99 -9.98 5.89 -11.52
C MET A 99 -11.28 5.15 -11.89
N GLY A 100 -12.37 5.37 -11.16
CA GLY A 100 -13.62 4.64 -11.33
C GLY A 100 -13.52 3.16 -10.93
N ALA A 101 -12.64 2.84 -9.97
CA ALA A 101 -12.40 1.47 -9.54
C ALA A 101 -13.54 0.97 -8.63
N ASP A 102 -13.94 -0.30 -8.81
CA ASP A 102 -15.00 -0.95 -8.01
C ASP A 102 -14.43 -1.53 -6.70
N THR A 103 -13.96 -0.66 -5.82
CA THR A 103 -13.41 -1.02 -4.50
C THR A 103 -13.59 0.14 -3.51
N THR A 104 -13.11 -0.02 -2.28
CA THR A 104 -13.08 1.05 -1.27
C THR A 104 -11.70 1.13 -0.65
N ALA A 105 -11.33 2.30 -0.11
CA ALA A 105 -10.04 2.47 0.57
C ALA A 105 -9.85 1.43 1.68
N GLN A 106 -10.89 1.16 2.46
CA GLN A 106 -10.90 0.18 3.55
C GLN A 106 -10.72 -1.25 3.04
N ALA A 107 -11.32 -1.59 1.89
CA ALA A 107 -11.14 -2.90 1.27
C ALA A 107 -9.68 -3.11 0.83
N GLU A 108 -9.06 -2.13 0.18
CA GLU A 108 -7.66 -2.22 -0.26
C GLU A 108 -6.69 -2.26 0.92
N ILE A 109 -6.91 -1.42 1.94
CA ILE A 109 -6.17 -1.47 3.21
C ILE A 109 -6.26 -2.86 3.84
N ARG A 110 -7.49 -3.40 4.00
CA ARG A 110 -7.71 -4.72 4.61
C ARG A 110 -7.03 -5.82 3.79
N LYS A 111 -7.08 -5.74 2.46
CA LYS A 111 -6.41 -6.68 1.53
C LYS A 111 -4.90 -6.69 1.75
N VAL A 112 -4.25 -5.53 1.87
CA VAL A 112 -2.80 -5.43 2.15
C VAL A 112 -2.48 -5.89 3.56
N ALA A 113 -3.22 -5.45 4.57
CA ALA A 113 -3.02 -5.83 5.96
C ALA A 113 -3.11 -7.36 6.17
N ARG A 114 -4.11 -8.01 5.55
CA ARG A 114 -4.25 -9.49 5.58
C ARG A 114 -3.04 -10.18 4.96
N ARG A 115 -2.48 -9.65 3.87
CA ARG A 115 -1.28 -10.20 3.22
C ARG A 115 -0.03 -10.04 4.09
N MET A 116 0.15 -8.88 4.72
CA MET A 116 1.23 -8.66 5.67
C MET A 116 1.14 -9.62 6.87
N LEU A 117 -0.05 -9.78 7.45
CA LEU A 117 -0.27 -10.70 8.57
C LEU A 117 -0.07 -12.17 8.17
N ALA A 118 -0.34 -12.54 6.92
CA ALA A 118 -0.17 -13.92 6.43
C ALA A 118 1.28 -14.43 6.53
N HIS A 119 2.28 -13.56 6.70
CA HIS A 119 3.65 -13.97 7.02
C HIS A 119 3.78 -14.68 8.38
N PHE A 120 2.83 -14.46 9.30
CA PHE A 120 2.77 -15.13 10.60
C PHE A 120 1.91 -16.39 10.59
N LYS A 121 1.38 -16.79 9.44
CA LYS A 121 0.56 -18.00 9.30
C LYS A 121 1.34 -19.24 9.79
N GLY A 122 0.72 -20.02 10.68
CA GLY A 122 1.33 -21.21 11.27
C GLY A 122 2.33 -20.94 12.41
N ILE A 123 2.51 -19.69 12.85
CA ILE A 123 3.36 -19.37 14.00
C ILE A 123 2.58 -19.56 15.31
N PHE A 124 2.99 -20.54 16.10
CA PHE A 124 2.36 -20.84 17.40
C PHE A 124 3.07 -20.15 18.59
N MET A 125 4.40 -20.03 18.55
CA MET A 125 5.19 -19.52 19.68
C MET A 125 4.95 -18.04 20.01
N PHE A 126 4.56 -17.22 19.01
CA PHE A 126 4.33 -15.78 19.16
C PHE A 126 2.95 -15.36 18.65
N ARG A 127 1.95 -16.24 18.81
CA ARG A 127 0.60 -16.02 18.29
C ARG A 127 -0.02 -14.72 18.81
N THR A 128 0.10 -14.45 20.11
CA THR A 128 -0.43 -13.21 20.71
C THR A 128 0.19 -11.96 20.08
N GLN A 129 1.49 -12.00 19.76
CA GLN A 129 2.17 -10.89 19.08
C GLN A 129 1.68 -10.74 17.64
N ALA A 130 1.47 -11.84 16.91
CA ALA A 130 0.89 -11.80 15.58
C ALA A 130 -0.53 -11.21 15.59
N GLU A 131 -1.37 -11.58 16.57
CA GLU A 131 -2.70 -11.00 16.76
C GLU A 131 -2.63 -9.50 17.08
N MET A 132 -1.68 -9.07 17.92
CA MET A 132 -1.45 -7.64 18.19
C MET A 132 -1.07 -6.86 16.93
N VAL A 133 -0.19 -7.42 16.09
CA VAL A 133 0.16 -6.82 14.79
C VAL A 133 -1.06 -6.74 13.88
N GLY A 134 -1.88 -7.80 13.82
CA GLY A 134 -3.12 -7.78 13.04
C GLY A 134 -4.06 -6.64 13.44
N ARG A 135 -4.24 -6.43 14.75
CA ARG A 135 -5.07 -5.32 15.28
C ARG A 135 -4.47 -3.95 14.99
N SER A 136 -3.15 -3.78 15.08
CA SER A 136 -2.50 -2.50 14.74
C SER A 136 -2.65 -2.17 13.24
N LEU A 137 -2.67 -3.19 12.38
CA LEU A 137 -2.97 -3.03 10.96
C LEU A 137 -4.47 -2.78 10.67
N GLY A 138 -5.32 -2.66 11.69
CA GLY A 138 -6.75 -2.37 11.55
C GLY A 138 -7.63 -3.57 11.18
N LEU A 139 -7.13 -4.81 11.35
CA LEU A 139 -7.91 -6.02 11.07
C LEU A 139 -8.85 -6.36 12.24
N SER A 140 -10.00 -6.96 11.89
CA SER A 140 -10.92 -7.53 12.88
C SER A 140 -10.37 -8.82 13.49
N ASP A 141 -10.85 -9.21 14.68
CA ASP A 141 -10.44 -10.50 15.28
C ASP A 141 -10.81 -11.70 14.38
N GLU A 142 -11.90 -11.60 13.62
CA GLU A 142 -12.31 -12.61 12.63
C GLU A 142 -11.30 -12.72 11.49
N ASP A 143 -10.89 -11.58 10.89
CA ASP A 143 -9.84 -11.53 9.87
C ASP A 143 -8.52 -12.14 10.36
N ILE A 144 -8.13 -11.77 11.58
CA ILE A 144 -6.87 -12.22 12.19
C ILE A 144 -6.91 -13.73 12.39
N ALA A 145 -7.99 -14.25 12.96
CA ALA A 145 -8.16 -15.67 13.17
C ALA A 145 -8.13 -16.43 11.84
N GLU A 146 -8.84 -15.95 10.81
CA GLU A 146 -8.88 -16.57 9.48
C GLU A 146 -7.49 -16.62 8.83
N VAL A 147 -6.75 -15.51 8.86
CA VAL A 147 -5.41 -15.41 8.26
C VAL A 147 -4.39 -16.31 8.98
N LEU A 148 -4.48 -16.39 10.31
CA LEU A 148 -3.54 -17.14 11.14
C LEU A 148 -3.87 -18.64 11.28
N ALA A 149 -5.11 -19.08 10.99
CA ALA A 149 -5.58 -20.46 11.14
C ALA A 149 -4.97 -21.49 10.15
N GLY A 150 -3.83 -21.14 9.53
CA GLY A 150 -3.10 -21.99 8.60
C GLY A 150 -2.65 -23.33 9.13
#